data_AF-A0A1F1ZQ75-F1
#
_entry.id   AF-A0A1F1ZQ75-F1
#
_cell.length_a   1.000
_cell.length_b   1.000
_cell.length_c   1.000
_cell.angle_alpha   90.00
_cell.angle_beta   90.00
_cell.angle_gamma   90.00
#
_symmetry.space_group_name_H-M   'P 1'
#
loop_
_entity.id
_entity.type
_entity.pdbx_description
1 polymer ?
#
loop_
_entity_poly.entity_id
_entity_poly.type
_entity_poly.pdbx_seq_one_letter_code
_entity_poly.pdbx_strand_id
1 'polypeptide(L)'
;MIVQERWDHRADLAEQAIEERHSARLWGLPLTNLGLIAWPPTSRDRLFVRWHYWWQAHYIDNLVDASLRRPTKARQADIRRTLRAMRIRNLRRLSRNNYYDDKAWLALAMGRVGQLDKMATPRGYEDLVENIFQGIDGLTGVLPWRTSETFYNVPTNGPAAILATRVGRLDIAEHILDWIFTHLINEDGLVMDGLRMRMHGPEVEPAVYSYCQGVVLGACVELAIAQRDAAGVDRDAVSEVGMTSITRARGLIEAIARTHINADGVLDWPSFGGDGGLFNGILMRYLALAATSLPSSRRRGEEAQRTARDIVKRTAESAWRYRLEVDGLPVFPAEWTRDAMMPQSGGLVGATIAGAVASSDIAERDLSVQLGGWMLMEAMCRVVRDESDYEN
;
A
#
# COMPACT_ATOMS: atom_id res chain seq x y z
N MET A 1 27.33 0.27 -4.47
CA MET A 1 27.16 -1.04 -5.14
C MET A 1 26.88 -2.19 -4.15
N ILE A 2 27.74 -2.50 -3.17
CA ILE A 2 27.55 -3.63 -2.21
C ILE A 2 26.25 -3.54 -1.39
N VAL A 3 25.85 -2.34 -0.95
CA VAL A 3 24.61 -2.15 -0.17
C VAL A 3 23.37 -2.42 -1.03
N GLN A 4 23.36 -1.97 -2.30
CA GLN A 4 22.27 -2.23 -3.23
C GLN A 4 22.12 -3.73 -3.50
N GLU A 5 23.20 -4.43 -3.84
CA GLU A 5 23.18 -5.87 -4.12
C GLU A 5 22.63 -6.67 -2.94
N ARG A 6 23.01 -6.29 -1.72
CA ARG A 6 22.50 -6.90 -0.48
C ARG A 6 20.99 -6.73 -0.36
N TRP A 7 20.45 -5.54 -0.58
CA TRP A 7 19.00 -5.30 -0.45
C TRP A 7 18.19 -5.90 -1.59
N ASP A 8 18.72 -5.87 -2.81
CA ASP A 8 18.16 -6.58 -3.96
C ASP A 8 18.00 -8.09 -3.65
N HIS A 9 19.03 -8.70 -3.06
CA HIS A 9 18.98 -10.11 -2.66
C HIS A 9 17.94 -10.36 -1.56
N ARG A 10 17.84 -9.48 -0.56
CA ARG A 10 16.82 -9.58 0.50
C ARG A 10 15.39 -9.49 -0.03
N ALA A 11 15.16 -8.60 -0.99
CA ALA A 11 13.88 -8.48 -1.66
C ALA A 11 13.56 -9.71 -2.54
N ASP A 12 14.57 -10.28 -3.23
CA ASP A 12 14.41 -11.55 -3.96
C ASP A 12 14.06 -12.73 -3.02
N LEU A 13 14.67 -12.81 -1.83
CA LEU A 13 14.32 -13.82 -0.82
C LEU A 13 12.90 -13.62 -0.27
N ALA A 14 12.45 -12.38 -0.09
CA ALA A 14 11.09 -12.09 0.34
C ALA A 14 10.05 -12.48 -0.73
N GLU A 15 10.32 -12.21 -2.01
CA GLU A 15 9.49 -12.68 -3.13
C GLU A 15 9.43 -14.21 -3.17
N GLN A 16 10.58 -14.88 -3.09
CA GLN A 16 10.65 -16.35 -3.11
C GLN A 16 9.88 -16.98 -1.94
N ALA A 17 9.93 -16.38 -0.75
CA ALA A 17 9.15 -16.82 0.40
C ALA A 17 7.63 -16.80 0.09
N ILE A 18 7.14 -15.76 -0.58
CA ILE A 18 5.72 -15.69 -0.99
C ILE A 18 5.41 -16.73 -2.07
N GLU A 19 6.30 -16.91 -3.05
CA GLU A 19 6.12 -17.91 -4.10
C GLU A 19 6.02 -19.34 -3.54
N GLU A 20 6.88 -19.71 -2.60
CA GLU A 20 6.89 -21.07 -2.07
C GLU A 20 5.76 -21.35 -1.07
N ARG A 21 5.35 -20.34 -0.31
CA ARG A 21 4.48 -20.51 0.87
C ARG A 21 3.04 -20.08 0.63
N HIS A 22 2.84 -19.07 -0.19
CA HIS A 22 1.54 -18.45 -0.39
C HIS A 22 1.04 -18.51 -1.83
N SER A 23 1.86 -18.79 -2.84
CA SER A 23 1.37 -18.90 -4.22
C SER A 23 0.79 -20.29 -4.50
N ALA A 24 -0.40 -20.32 -5.10
CA ALA A 24 -1.02 -21.56 -5.55
C ALA A 24 -1.86 -21.37 -6.82
N ARG A 25 -2.01 -22.44 -7.60
CA ARG A 25 -2.94 -22.48 -8.73
C ARG A 25 -4.38 -22.43 -8.21
N LEU A 26 -5.22 -21.62 -8.84
CA LEU A 26 -6.65 -21.58 -8.56
C LEU A 26 -7.31 -22.90 -8.99
N TRP A 27 -7.76 -23.71 -8.02
CA TRP A 27 -8.47 -24.97 -8.26
C TRP A 27 -7.77 -25.92 -9.25
N GLY A 28 -6.43 -25.94 -9.23
CA GLY A 28 -5.61 -26.75 -10.14
C GLY A 28 -5.55 -26.25 -11.59
N LEU A 29 -6.20 -25.13 -11.92
CA LEU A 29 -6.23 -24.60 -13.28
C LEU A 29 -4.82 -24.19 -13.74
N PRO A 30 -4.36 -24.65 -14.92
CA PRO A 30 -3.06 -24.26 -15.45
C PRO A 30 -3.02 -22.75 -15.71
N LEU A 31 -1.83 -22.15 -15.66
CA LEU A 31 -1.61 -20.72 -15.91
C LEU A 31 -2.41 -19.79 -14.98
N THR A 32 -2.61 -20.21 -13.73
CA THR A 32 -3.20 -19.39 -12.66
C THR A 32 -2.25 -19.31 -11.48
N ASN A 33 -2.30 -18.20 -10.77
CA ASN A 33 -1.59 -17.96 -9.51
C ASN A 33 -2.52 -17.16 -8.59
N LEU A 34 -2.67 -17.51 -7.33
CA LEU A 34 -3.33 -16.70 -6.31
C LEU A 34 -2.59 -16.86 -4.98
N GLY A 35 -2.57 -15.77 -4.21
CA GLY A 35 -2.11 -15.78 -2.84
C GLY A 35 -3.08 -16.51 -1.93
N LEU A 36 -2.65 -17.61 -1.34
CA LEU A 36 -3.23 -18.28 -0.19
C LEU A 36 -3.15 -17.34 1.02
N ILE A 37 -4.25 -17.24 1.75
CA ILE A 37 -4.39 -16.28 2.84
C ILE A 37 -3.48 -16.58 4.04
N ALA A 38 -3.00 -17.82 4.17
CA ALA A 38 -2.15 -18.22 5.29
C ALA A 38 -1.16 -19.34 4.93
N TRP A 39 -0.03 -19.37 5.65
CA TRP A 39 0.96 -20.44 5.62
C TRP A 39 1.37 -20.90 7.03
N PRO A 40 1.51 -22.21 7.30
CA PRO A 40 1.09 -23.33 6.46
C PRO A 40 -0.42 -23.33 6.17
N PRO A 41 -0.86 -23.60 4.92
CA PRO A 41 -2.26 -23.50 4.54
C PRO A 41 -3.08 -24.70 4.99
N THR A 42 -4.33 -24.46 5.39
CA THR A 42 -5.33 -25.52 5.60
C THR A 42 -5.92 -25.99 4.27
N SER A 43 -6.65 -27.11 4.27
CA SER A 43 -7.37 -27.58 3.08
C SER A 43 -8.40 -26.56 2.56
N ARG A 44 -9.02 -25.77 3.45
CA ARG A 44 -9.99 -24.72 3.08
C ARG A 44 -9.30 -23.54 2.40
N ASP A 45 -8.09 -23.21 2.82
CA ASP A 45 -7.29 -22.15 2.21
C ASP A 45 -6.88 -22.54 0.78
N ARG A 46 -6.45 -23.79 0.58
CA ARG A 46 -6.10 -24.33 -0.76
C ARG A 46 -7.29 -24.37 -1.72
N LEU A 47 -8.51 -24.52 -1.19
CA LEU A 47 -9.75 -24.44 -1.97
C LEU A 47 -10.22 -23.00 -2.20
N PHE A 48 -9.49 -22.01 -1.66
CA PHE A 48 -9.85 -20.59 -1.70
C PHE A 48 -11.27 -20.34 -1.20
N VAL A 49 -11.70 -21.04 -0.14
CA VAL A 49 -13.02 -20.79 0.49
C VAL A 49 -13.07 -19.36 1.03
N ARG A 50 -12.03 -18.97 1.77
CA ARG A 50 -11.75 -17.58 2.13
C ARG A 50 -10.74 -17.02 1.13
N TRP A 51 -10.98 -15.79 0.70
CA TRP A 51 -10.15 -15.09 -0.28
C TRP A 51 -10.36 -13.59 -0.12
N HIS A 52 -9.27 -12.84 0.07
CA HIS A 52 -9.30 -11.40 0.30
C HIS A 52 -8.94 -10.66 -0.99
N TYR A 53 -9.92 -9.97 -1.57
CA TYR A 53 -9.77 -9.26 -2.84
C TYR A 53 -8.62 -8.25 -2.79
N TRP A 54 -8.57 -7.41 -1.76
CA TRP A 54 -7.56 -6.37 -1.66
C TRP A 54 -6.17 -6.90 -1.29
N TRP A 55 -6.06 -8.03 -0.58
CA TRP A 55 -4.75 -8.69 -0.37
C TRP A 55 -4.16 -9.14 -1.70
N GLN A 56 -5.00 -9.61 -2.64
CA GLN A 56 -4.51 -9.95 -3.98
C GLN A 56 -4.11 -8.71 -4.79
N ALA A 57 -4.78 -7.57 -4.60
CA ALA A 57 -4.36 -6.32 -5.21
C ALA A 57 -2.94 -5.95 -4.75
N HIS A 58 -2.64 -6.03 -3.45
CA HIS A 58 -1.28 -5.80 -2.94
C HIS A 58 -0.29 -6.89 -3.33
N TYR A 59 -0.72 -8.15 -3.50
CA TYR A 59 0.15 -9.18 -4.05
C TYR A 59 0.58 -8.85 -5.48
N ILE A 60 -0.35 -8.40 -6.33
CA ILE A 60 -0.04 -7.89 -7.67
C ILE A 60 0.91 -6.69 -7.57
N ASP A 61 0.67 -5.78 -6.62
CA ASP A 61 1.47 -4.58 -6.43
C ASP A 61 2.93 -4.88 -6.04
N ASN A 62 3.17 -5.88 -5.18
CA ASN A 62 4.52 -6.34 -4.85
C ASN A 62 5.19 -7.07 -6.03
N LEU A 63 4.44 -7.87 -6.81
CA LEU A 63 4.97 -8.47 -8.05
C LEU A 63 5.40 -7.39 -9.06
N VAL A 64 4.67 -6.27 -9.11
CA VAL A 64 5.03 -5.10 -9.91
C VAL A 64 6.30 -4.44 -9.38
N ASP A 65 6.45 -4.27 -8.06
CA ASP A 65 7.69 -3.74 -7.46
C ASP A 65 8.91 -4.58 -7.84
N ALA A 66 8.83 -5.90 -7.66
CA ALA A 66 9.90 -6.81 -8.03
C ALA A 66 10.20 -6.74 -9.54
N SER A 67 9.17 -6.59 -10.38
CA SER A 67 9.34 -6.42 -11.83
C SER A 67 10.00 -5.10 -12.21
N LEU A 68 9.70 -4.00 -11.50
CA LEU A 68 10.37 -2.70 -11.68
C LEU A 68 11.83 -2.75 -11.21
N ARG A 69 12.10 -3.42 -10.08
CA ARG A 69 13.45 -3.57 -9.55
C ARG A 69 14.34 -4.37 -10.50
N ARG A 70 13.84 -5.51 -11.00
CA ARG A 70 14.52 -6.34 -12.00
C ARG A 70 13.50 -7.06 -12.90
N PRO A 71 13.35 -6.64 -14.17
CA PRO A 71 12.35 -7.20 -15.07
C PRO A 71 12.75 -8.60 -15.56
N THR A 72 11.90 -9.59 -15.33
CA THR A 72 12.07 -10.95 -15.86
C THR A 72 10.79 -11.46 -16.52
N LYS A 73 10.91 -12.36 -17.50
CA LYS A 73 9.73 -12.99 -18.13
C LYS A 73 8.89 -13.79 -17.13
N ALA A 74 9.52 -14.36 -16.10
CA ALA A 74 8.86 -15.11 -15.03
C ALA A 74 7.94 -14.19 -14.22
N ARG A 75 8.46 -13.10 -13.65
CA ARG A 75 7.67 -12.12 -12.87
C ARG A 75 6.49 -11.56 -13.67
N GLN A 76 6.72 -11.22 -14.94
CA GLN A 76 5.64 -10.77 -15.83
C GLN A 76 4.59 -11.86 -16.10
N ALA A 77 5.02 -13.13 -16.21
CA ALA A 77 4.09 -14.25 -16.34
C ALA A 77 3.27 -14.44 -15.07
N ASP A 78 3.86 -14.27 -13.89
CA ASP A 78 3.14 -14.40 -12.62
C ASP A 78 2.13 -13.29 -12.42
N ILE A 79 2.45 -12.04 -12.75
CA ILE A 79 1.47 -10.94 -12.80
C ILE A 79 0.27 -11.31 -13.69
N ARG A 80 0.51 -11.81 -14.91
CA ARG A 80 -0.57 -12.23 -15.84
C ARG A 80 -1.40 -13.39 -15.27
N ARG A 81 -0.75 -14.37 -14.63
CA ARG A 81 -1.40 -15.53 -14.01
C ARG A 81 -2.25 -15.08 -12.82
N THR A 82 -1.77 -14.15 -12.01
CA THR A 82 -2.49 -13.59 -10.86
C THR A 82 -3.72 -12.81 -11.29
N LEU A 83 -3.59 -11.89 -12.26
CA LEU A 83 -4.73 -11.16 -12.82
C LEU A 83 -5.75 -12.07 -13.51
N ARG A 84 -5.29 -13.14 -14.18
CA ARG A 84 -6.19 -14.16 -14.75
C ARG A 84 -6.94 -14.91 -13.65
N ALA A 85 -6.24 -15.38 -12.63
CA ALA A 85 -6.86 -16.15 -11.56
C ALA A 85 -7.84 -15.31 -10.74
N MET A 86 -7.51 -14.05 -10.44
CA MET A 86 -8.38 -13.11 -9.74
C MET A 86 -9.71 -12.91 -10.50
N ARG A 87 -9.65 -12.72 -11.82
CA ARG A 87 -10.86 -12.61 -12.66
C ARG A 87 -11.71 -13.87 -12.64
N ILE A 88 -11.10 -15.05 -12.66
CA ILE A 88 -11.82 -16.33 -12.60
C ILE A 88 -12.44 -16.53 -11.21
N ARG A 89 -11.67 -16.32 -10.14
CA ARG A 89 -12.11 -16.52 -8.75
C ARG A 89 -13.19 -15.55 -8.32
N ASN A 90 -13.23 -14.34 -8.89
CA ASN A 90 -14.23 -13.33 -8.56
C ASN A 90 -15.65 -13.68 -9.09
N LEU A 91 -15.76 -14.62 -10.05
CA LEU A 91 -17.01 -15.12 -10.69
C LEU A 91 -17.90 -14.06 -11.38
N ARG A 92 -17.70 -12.78 -11.08
CA ARG A 92 -18.35 -11.61 -11.66
C ARG A 92 -17.26 -10.64 -12.14
N ARG A 93 -17.65 -9.59 -12.86
CA ARG A 93 -16.74 -8.49 -13.19
C ARG A 93 -16.12 -7.93 -11.91
N LEU A 94 -14.83 -7.58 -11.96
CA LEU A 94 -14.08 -7.04 -10.81
C LEU A 94 -14.73 -5.76 -10.25
N SER A 95 -15.30 -4.93 -11.13
CA SER A 95 -16.06 -3.72 -10.77
C SER A 95 -17.37 -3.96 -10.00
N ARG A 96 -17.85 -5.21 -9.90
CA ARG A 96 -19.05 -5.54 -9.10
C ARG A 96 -18.76 -5.78 -7.62
N ASN A 97 -17.53 -5.58 -7.16
CA ASN A 97 -17.26 -5.53 -5.73
C ASN A 97 -17.93 -4.27 -5.14
N ASN A 98 -18.65 -4.44 -4.02
CA ASN A 98 -19.39 -3.36 -3.36
C ASN A 98 -18.48 -2.40 -2.59
N TYR A 99 -17.22 -2.79 -2.38
CA TYR A 99 -16.21 -2.09 -1.60
C TYR A 99 -15.38 -1.19 -2.52
N TYR A 100 -15.41 0.12 -2.30
CA TYR A 100 -14.69 1.07 -3.17
C TYR A 100 -13.19 1.09 -2.90
N ASP A 101 -12.78 0.89 -1.64
CA ASP A 101 -11.38 0.66 -1.24
C ASP A 101 -10.77 -0.55 -1.97
N ASP A 102 -11.41 -1.72 -1.90
CA ASP A 102 -10.97 -2.94 -2.61
C ASP A 102 -10.74 -2.65 -4.11
N LYS A 103 -11.72 -1.97 -4.75
CA LYS A 103 -11.64 -1.61 -6.16
C LYS A 103 -10.50 -0.64 -6.44
N ALA A 104 -10.32 0.39 -5.60
CA ALA A 104 -9.26 1.38 -5.75
C ALA A 104 -7.87 0.75 -5.63
N TRP A 105 -7.66 -0.15 -4.67
CA TRP A 105 -6.41 -0.90 -4.54
C TRP A 105 -6.08 -1.71 -5.80
N LEU A 106 -7.07 -2.44 -6.34
CA LEU A 106 -6.85 -3.19 -7.57
C LEU A 106 -6.61 -2.28 -8.78
N ALA A 107 -7.35 -1.17 -8.90
CA ALA A 107 -7.15 -0.22 -9.98
C ALA A 107 -5.73 0.36 -9.94
N LEU A 108 -5.23 0.76 -8.77
CA LEU A 108 -3.84 1.22 -8.60
C LEU A 108 -2.83 0.17 -9.06
N ALA A 109 -2.98 -1.08 -8.61
CA ALA A 109 -2.08 -2.17 -9.01
C ALA A 109 -2.15 -2.44 -10.53
N MET A 110 -3.34 -2.49 -11.13
CA MET A 110 -3.54 -2.67 -12.57
C MET A 110 -2.94 -1.51 -13.39
N GLY A 111 -3.09 -0.27 -12.93
CA GLY A 111 -2.49 0.91 -13.56
C GLY A 111 -0.97 0.81 -13.58
N ARG A 112 -0.35 0.39 -12.47
CA ARG A 112 1.11 0.17 -12.41
C ARG A 112 1.57 -0.99 -13.29
N VAL A 113 0.78 -2.05 -13.47
CA VAL A 113 1.09 -3.11 -14.44
C VAL A 113 1.21 -2.56 -15.86
N GLY A 114 0.36 -1.60 -16.23
CA GLY A 114 0.41 -0.94 -17.54
C GLY A 114 1.65 -0.06 -17.77
N GLN A 115 2.41 0.25 -16.71
CA GLN A 115 3.66 1.02 -16.77
C GLN A 115 4.90 0.12 -16.91
N LEU A 116 4.76 -1.20 -16.81
CA LEU A 116 5.87 -2.14 -16.96
C LEU A 116 6.25 -2.33 -18.44
N ASP A 117 7.56 -2.45 -18.72
CA ASP A 117 8.05 -2.74 -20.08
C ASP A 117 7.37 -3.99 -20.67
N LYS A 118 6.86 -3.87 -21.89
CA LYS A 118 6.19 -4.95 -22.66
C LYS A 118 4.95 -5.53 -21.97
N MET A 119 4.33 -4.80 -21.06
CA MET A 119 3.05 -5.17 -20.45
C MET A 119 1.98 -4.14 -20.84
N ALA A 120 0.83 -4.63 -21.28
CA ALA A 120 -0.32 -3.78 -21.52
C ALA A 120 -1.13 -3.60 -20.24
N THR A 121 -1.86 -2.48 -20.17
CA THR A 121 -2.86 -2.25 -19.14
C THR A 121 -3.83 -3.44 -19.05
N PRO A 122 -4.03 -4.03 -17.85
CA PRO A 122 -4.87 -5.22 -17.72
C PRO A 122 -6.33 -5.00 -18.14
N ARG A 123 -6.92 -6.03 -18.74
CA ARG A 123 -8.33 -6.00 -19.17
C ARG A 123 -9.27 -5.69 -18.00
N GLY A 124 -10.18 -4.73 -18.20
CA GLY A 124 -11.16 -4.28 -17.22
C GLY A 124 -10.67 -3.16 -16.31
N TYR A 125 -9.46 -2.62 -16.54
CA TYR A 125 -8.95 -1.46 -15.83
C TYR A 125 -9.85 -0.23 -16.03
N GLU A 126 -10.16 0.13 -17.28
CA GLU A 126 -10.98 1.31 -17.60
C GLU A 126 -12.38 1.20 -16.97
N ASP A 127 -13.08 0.07 -17.16
CA ASP A 127 -14.35 -0.23 -16.49
C ASP A 127 -14.29 -0.09 -14.96
N LEU A 128 -13.15 -0.45 -14.35
CA LEU A 128 -12.95 -0.38 -12.90
C LEU A 128 -12.74 1.07 -12.45
N VAL A 129 -11.90 1.83 -13.16
CA VAL A 129 -11.66 3.26 -12.91
C VAL A 129 -12.94 4.06 -13.06
N GLU A 130 -13.69 3.85 -14.15
CA GLU A 130 -14.96 4.51 -14.38
C GLU A 130 -15.97 4.17 -13.27
N ASN A 131 -16.07 2.89 -12.88
CA ASN A 131 -16.97 2.47 -11.81
C ASN A 131 -16.62 3.09 -10.45
N ILE A 132 -15.33 3.30 -10.15
CA ILE A 132 -14.91 3.98 -8.92
C ILE A 132 -15.39 5.42 -8.94
N PHE A 133 -15.09 6.19 -9.98
CA PHE A 133 -15.44 7.62 -10.02
C PHE A 133 -16.95 7.88 -10.15
N GLN A 134 -17.71 6.98 -10.79
CA GLN A 134 -19.18 7.03 -10.76
C GLN A 134 -19.75 6.84 -9.33
N GLY A 135 -18.95 6.30 -8.41
CA GLY A 135 -19.34 6.11 -7.03
C GLY A 135 -19.17 7.33 -6.13
N ILE A 136 -18.55 8.41 -6.62
CA ILE A 136 -18.38 9.64 -5.85
C ILE A 136 -19.76 10.16 -5.46
N ASP A 137 -19.96 10.38 -4.17
CA ASP A 137 -21.22 10.90 -3.66
C ASP A 137 -21.36 12.38 -4.04
N GLY A 138 -22.48 12.72 -4.69
CA GLY A 138 -22.70 14.07 -5.22
C GLY A 138 -22.88 15.16 -4.15
N LEU A 139 -23.13 14.78 -2.89
CA LEU A 139 -23.29 15.73 -1.79
C LEU A 139 -21.95 16.06 -1.12
N THR A 140 -21.14 15.03 -0.85
CA THR A 140 -19.86 15.17 -0.15
C THR A 140 -18.67 15.36 -1.09
N GLY A 141 -18.80 14.95 -2.35
CA GLY A 141 -17.73 14.96 -3.34
C GLY A 141 -16.62 13.93 -3.08
N VAL A 142 -16.88 12.96 -2.18
CA VAL A 142 -15.96 11.87 -1.84
C VAL A 142 -16.66 10.52 -1.94
N LEU A 143 -15.89 9.43 -1.90
CA LEU A 143 -16.41 8.07 -2.03
C LEU A 143 -16.88 7.51 -0.68
N PRO A 144 -18.08 6.90 -0.60
CA PRO A 144 -18.43 6.08 0.55
C PRO A 144 -17.58 4.80 0.54
N TRP A 145 -17.43 4.18 1.71
CA TRP A 145 -16.68 2.93 1.85
C TRP A 145 -17.25 1.82 0.98
N ARG A 146 -18.59 1.70 0.99
CA ARG A 146 -19.33 0.71 0.21
C ARG A 146 -20.51 1.33 -0.51
N THR A 147 -20.98 0.66 -1.56
CA THR A 147 -22.21 1.04 -2.24
C THR A 147 -23.38 1.14 -1.25
N SER A 148 -24.10 2.26 -1.30
CA SER A 148 -25.25 2.56 -0.43
C SER A 148 -24.93 2.67 1.07
N GLU A 149 -23.70 3.07 1.42
CA GLU A 149 -23.30 3.37 2.80
C GLU A 149 -23.05 4.88 3.01
N THR A 150 -23.17 5.36 4.25
CA THR A 150 -22.94 6.76 4.64
C THR A 150 -21.64 6.97 5.41
N PHE A 151 -20.70 6.04 5.30
CA PHE A 151 -19.37 6.12 5.91
C PHE A 151 -18.33 6.41 4.85
N TYR A 152 -17.58 7.50 5.03
CA TYR A 152 -16.58 8.00 4.11
C TYR A 152 -15.23 7.88 4.78
N ASN A 153 -14.37 6.99 4.29
CA ASN A 153 -13.12 6.66 4.95
C ASN A 153 -11.90 6.90 4.06
N VAL A 154 -10.77 7.17 4.69
CA VAL A 154 -9.45 7.38 4.07
C VAL A 154 -8.96 6.15 3.31
N PRO A 155 -9.19 4.90 3.77
CA PRO A 155 -8.89 3.69 3.00
C PRO A 155 -9.51 3.64 1.62
N THR A 156 -10.65 4.31 1.42
CA THR A 156 -11.28 4.45 0.11
C THR A 156 -10.76 5.70 -0.62
N ASN A 157 -10.76 6.83 0.07
CA ASN A 157 -10.55 8.13 -0.55
C ASN A 157 -9.08 8.45 -0.83
N GLY A 158 -8.14 8.04 0.01
CA GLY A 158 -6.71 8.18 -0.23
C GLY A 158 -6.27 7.48 -1.53
N PRO A 159 -6.53 6.17 -1.69
CA PRO A 159 -6.26 5.46 -2.94
C PRO A 159 -6.99 6.04 -4.15
N ALA A 160 -8.23 6.52 -3.98
CA ALA A 160 -8.97 7.18 -5.06
C ALA A 160 -8.34 8.51 -5.49
N ALA A 161 -7.80 9.30 -4.56
CA ALA A 161 -7.05 10.52 -4.88
C ALA A 161 -5.77 10.20 -5.66
N ILE A 162 -5.02 9.16 -5.26
CA ILE A 162 -3.86 8.67 -6.02
C ILE A 162 -4.30 8.25 -7.43
N LEU A 163 -5.37 7.48 -7.55
CA LEU A 163 -5.89 7.03 -8.84
C LEU A 163 -6.31 8.21 -9.72
N ALA A 164 -7.03 9.18 -9.16
CA ALA A 164 -7.47 10.38 -9.84
C ALA A 164 -6.28 11.17 -10.40
N THR A 165 -5.23 11.36 -9.61
CA THR A 165 -3.99 11.98 -10.05
C THR A 165 -3.38 11.23 -11.24
N ARG A 166 -3.23 9.91 -11.14
CA ARG A 166 -2.61 9.08 -12.19
C ARG A 166 -3.40 9.03 -13.50
N VAL A 167 -4.72 9.27 -13.46
CA VAL A 167 -5.56 9.35 -14.67
C VAL A 167 -5.83 10.80 -15.13
N GLY A 168 -5.15 11.78 -14.53
CA GLY A 168 -5.23 13.19 -14.91
C GLY A 168 -6.50 13.92 -14.47
N ARG A 169 -7.20 13.41 -13.45
CA ARG A 169 -8.36 14.05 -12.80
C ARG A 169 -7.90 14.81 -11.56
N LEU A 170 -7.06 15.84 -11.76
CA LEU A 170 -6.38 16.54 -10.67
C LEU A 170 -7.35 17.29 -9.75
N ASP A 171 -8.46 17.77 -10.30
CA ASP A 171 -9.57 18.42 -9.58
C ASP A 171 -10.22 17.47 -8.55
N ILE A 172 -10.48 16.23 -8.95
CA ILE A 172 -11.03 15.20 -8.05
C ILE A 172 -10.02 14.87 -6.95
N ALA A 173 -8.74 14.71 -7.30
CA ALA A 173 -7.69 14.41 -6.32
C ALA A 173 -7.53 15.53 -5.28
N GLU A 174 -7.54 16.78 -5.74
CA GLU A 174 -7.46 17.96 -4.87
C GLU A 174 -8.66 18.07 -3.93
N HIS A 175 -9.89 17.91 -4.45
CA HIS A 175 -11.11 17.94 -3.64
C HIS A 175 -11.11 16.85 -2.55
N ILE A 176 -10.72 15.62 -2.91
CA ILE A 176 -10.64 14.53 -1.94
C ILE A 176 -9.62 14.85 -0.84
N LEU A 177 -8.43 15.35 -1.20
CA LEU A 177 -7.41 15.73 -0.21
C LEU A 177 -7.90 16.88 0.68
N ASP A 178 -8.53 17.90 0.11
CA ASP A 178 -9.11 19.00 0.89
C ASP A 178 -10.17 18.50 1.89
N TRP A 179 -11.01 17.56 1.48
CA TRP A 179 -11.99 16.94 2.35
C TRP A 179 -11.31 16.17 3.50
N ILE A 180 -10.29 15.35 3.22
CA ILE A 180 -9.54 14.62 4.25
C ILE A 180 -8.87 15.60 5.23
N PHE A 181 -8.15 16.61 4.72
CA PHE A 181 -7.43 17.54 5.58
C PHE A 181 -8.34 18.45 6.40
N THR A 182 -9.56 18.72 5.93
CA THR A 182 -10.56 19.51 6.65
C THR A 182 -11.20 18.74 7.80
N HIS A 183 -11.48 17.44 7.61
CA HIS A 183 -12.35 16.69 8.51
C HIS A 183 -11.63 15.62 9.34
N LEU A 184 -10.48 15.13 8.88
CA LEU A 184 -9.89 13.88 9.36
C LEU A 184 -8.47 14.03 9.90
N ILE A 185 -8.02 15.24 10.24
CA ILE A 185 -6.72 15.46 10.89
C ILE A 185 -6.95 15.61 12.40
N ASN A 186 -6.28 14.78 13.19
CA ASN A 186 -6.32 14.87 14.65
C ASN A 186 -5.36 15.95 15.19
N GLU A 187 -5.33 16.14 16.50
CA GLU A 187 -4.48 17.13 17.17
C GLU A 187 -2.97 16.90 16.99
N ASP A 188 -2.56 15.65 16.75
CA ASP A 188 -1.16 15.30 16.48
C ASP A 188 -0.75 15.54 15.02
N GLY A 189 -1.68 15.91 14.15
CA GLY A 189 -1.46 16.03 12.71
C GLY A 189 -1.52 14.71 11.95
N LEU A 190 -2.07 13.66 12.55
CA LEU A 190 -2.30 12.35 11.94
C LEU A 190 -3.70 12.25 11.34
N VAL A 191 -3.83 11.38 10.34
CA VAL A 191 -5.06 11.13 9.61
C VAL A 191 -5.91 10.07 10.31
N MET A 192 -7.12 10.42 10.71
CA MET A 192 -8.15 9.54 11.26
C MET A 192 -8.83 8.72 10.15
N ASP A 193 -9.45 7.59 10.51
CA ASP A 193 -9.93 6.59 9.55
C ASP A 193 -11.06 7.11 8.65
N GLY A 194 -12.04 7.82 9.21
CA GLY A 194 -13.18 8.26 8.42
C GLY A 194 -14.22 9.07 9.16
N LEU A 195 -15.31 9.32 8.47
CA LEU A 195 -16.43 10.11 8.93
C LEU A 195 -17.73 9.42 8.52
N ARG A 196 -18.62 9.22 9.49
CA ARG A 196 -19.95 8.65 9.28
C ARG A 196 -21.00 9.75 9.31
N MET A 197 -21.79 9.83 8.26
CA MET A 197 -22.95 10.72 8.22
C MET A 197 -24.12 10.05 8.96
N ARG A 198 -24.51 10.64 10.10
CA ARG A 198 -25.66 10.26 10.92
C ARG A 198 -26.77 11.30 10.78
N MET A 199 -27.97 10.96 11.26
CA MET A 199 -29.12 11.87 11.27
C MET A 199 -28.88 13.16 12.10
N HIS A 200 -28.01 13.10 13.11
CA HIS A 200 -27.69 14.22 13.99
C HIS A 200 -26.39 14.95 13.59
N GLY A 201 -25.79 14.60 12.45
CA GLY A 201 -24.58 15.24 11.94
C GLY A 201 -23.44 14.25 11.62
N PRO A 202 -22.28 14.78 11.17
CA PRO A 202 -21.08 13.99 10.93
C PRO A 202 -20.48 13.49 12.25
N GLU A 203 -20.12 12.21 12.30
CA GLU A 203 -19.44 11.55 13.41
C GLU A 203 -18.08 11.03 12.91
N VAL A 204 -16.98 11.54 13.46
CA VAL A 204 -15.63 11.12 13.09
C VAL A 204 -15.30 9.78 13.75
N GLU A 205 -14.69 8.87 12.99
CA GLU A 205 -14.05 7.65 13.51
C GLU A 205 -12.60 7.98 13.86
N PRO A 206 -12.25 8.12 15.15
CA PRO A 206 -10.95 8.64 15.57
C PRO A 206 -9.80 7.63 15.42
N ALA A 207 -10.08 6.38 15.01
CA ALA A 207 -9.04 5.39 14.79
C ALA A 207 -7.96 5.91 13.83
N VAL A 208 -6.69 5.74 14.21
CA VAL A 208 -5.54 6.14 13.39
C VAL A 208 -4.78 4.89 12.98
N TYR A 209 -4.62 4.69 11.67
CA TYR A 209 -3.90 3.55 11.12
C TYR A 209 -2.77 3.99 10.20
N SER A 210 -1.68 3.23 10.16
CA SER A 210 -0.47 3.58 9.39
C SER A 210 -0.73 3.74 7.90
N TYR A 211 -1.56 2.87 7.31
CA TYR A 211 -1.90 2.94 5.89
C TYR A 211 -2.71 4.18 5.50
N CYS A 212 -3.57 4.71 6.39
CA CYS A 212 -4.26 5.98 6.17
C CYS A 212 -3.24 7.12 5.98
N GLN A 213 -2.17 7.11 6.78
CA GLN A 213 -1.08 8.07 6.64
C GLN A 213 -0.35 7.87 5.31
N GLY A 214 -0.06 6.61 4.96
CA GLY A 214 0.61 6.25 3.72
C GLY A 214 -0.13 6.75 2.49
N VAL A 215 -1.43 6.46 2.35
CA VAL A 215 -2.20 6.84 1.17
C VAL A 215 -2.38 8.34 1.02
N VAL A 216 -2.57 9.06 2.13
CA VAL A 216 -2.67 10.53 2.10
C VAL A 216 -1.32 11.16 1.76
N LEU A 217 -0.23 10.64 2.30
CA LEU A 217 1.12 11.05 1.92
C LEU A 217 1.37 10.82 0.43
N GLY A 218 1.04 9.63 -0.07
CA GLY A 218 1.17 9.27 -1.48
C GLY A 218 0.36 10.18 -2.39
N ALA A 219 -0.91 10.42 -2.06
CA ALA A 219 -1.78 11.32 -2.80
C ALA A 219 -1.22 12.75 -2.85
N CYS A 220 -0.74 13.29 -1.71
CA CYS A 220 -0.13 14.61 -1.67
C CYS A 220 1.12 14.71 -2.55
N VAL A 221 2.02 13.72 -2.49
CA VAL A 221 3.25 13.71 -3.29
C VAL A 221 2.92 13.63 -4.78
N GLU A 222 2.08 12.68 -5.20
CA GLU A 222 1.73 12.50 -6.60
C GLU A 222 0.98 13.72 -7.14
N LEU A 223 0.03 14.30 -6.39
CA LEU A 223 -0.71 15.47 -6.84
C LEU A 223 0.21 16.68 -7.01
N ALA A 224 1.15 16.89 -6.08
CA ALA A 224 2.13 17.97 -6.21
C ALA A 224 2.98 17.84 -7.47
N ILE A 225 3.46 16.62 -7.77
CA ILE A 225 4.23 16.36 -8.99
C ILE A 225 3.36 16.61 -10.23
N ALA A 226 2.16 16.04 -10.27
CA ALA A 226 1.28 16.17 -11.43
C ALA A 226 0.83 17.61 -11.70
N GLN A 227 0.57 18.41 -10.66
CA GLN A 227 0.25 19.83 -10.80
C GLN A 227 1.44 20.62 -11.37
N ARG A 228 2.67 20.29 -10.97
CA ARG A 228 3.89 20.95 -11.46
C ARG A 228 4.19 20.56 -12.90
N ASP A 229 4.07 19.28 -13.22
CA ASP A 229 4.21 18.77 -14.59
C ASP A 229 3.20 19.45 -15.54
N ALA A 230 1.93 19.54 -15.13
CA ALA A 230 0.88 20.22 -15.91
C ALA A 230 1.16 21.72 -16.09
N ALA A 231 1.86 22.35 -15.15
CA ALA A 231 2.27 23.76 -15.22
C ALA A 231 3.63 23.96 -15.90
N GLY A 232 4.32 22.91 -16.34
CA GLY A 232 5.68 22.98 -16.89
C GLY A 232 6.73 23.45 -15.87
N VAL A 233 6.47 23.24 -14.57
CA VAL A 233 7.36 23.63 -13.49
C VAL A 233 8.25 22.44 -13.14
N ASP A 234 9.56 22.63 -13.22
CA ASP A 234 10.52 21.60 -12.79
C ASP A 234 10.25 21.15 -11.34
N ARG A 235 10.46 19.86 -11.08
CA ARG A 235 10.18 19.23 -9.79
C ARG A 235 10.81 19.99 -8.63
N ASP A 236 12.07 20.41 -8.75
CA ASP A 236 12.85 20.99 -7.65
C ASP A 236 12.94 22.53 -7.73
N ALA A 237 12.25 23.16 -8.69
CA ALA A 237 12.15 24.61 -8.77
C ALA A 237 11.42 25.26 -7.58
N VAL A 238 11.77 26.49 -7.22
CA VAL A 238 10.99 27.27 -6.25
C VAL A 238 9.73 27.78 -6.95
N SER A 239 8.55 27.29 -6.54
CA SER A 239 7.24 27.65 -7.12
C SER A 239 6.12 27.39 -6.11
N GLU A 240 5.02 28.14 -6.24
CA GLU A 240 3.79 27.94 -5.46
C GLU A 240 2.95 26.75 -5.97
N VAL A 241 3.20 26.29 -7.20
CA VAL A 241 2.48 25.14 -7.78
C VAL A 241 2.76 23.87 -6.98
N GLY A 242 1.68 23.23 -6.50
CA GLY A 242 1.74 22.04 -5.65
C GLY A 242 2.13 22.31 -4.19
N MET A 243 2.34 23.57 -3.79
CA MET A 243 2.89 23.90 -2.47
C MET A 243 1.96 23.48 -1.31
N THR A 244 0.63 23.50 -1.50
CA THR A 244 -0.34 23.00 -0.51
C THR A 244 -0.10 21.53 -0.22
N SER A 245 -0.07 20.70 -1.26
CA SER A 245 0.16 19.25 -1.16
C SER A 245 1.57 18.92 -0.62
N ILE A 246 2.60 19.67 -1.04
CA ILE A 246 3.96 19.55 -0.49
C ILE A 246 3.98 19.84 1.01
N THR A 247 3.29 20.90 1.45
CA THR A 247 3.25 21.29 2.88
C THR A 247 2.52 20.23 3.71
N ARG A 248 1.39 19.73 3.21
CA ARG A 248 0.63 18.64 3.82
C ARG A 248 1.45 17.35 3.96
N ALA A 249 2.14 16.93 2.90
CA ALA A 249 3.03 15.77 2.93
C ALA A 249 4.13 15.93 3.99
N ARG A 250 4.77 17.11 4.06
CA ARG A 250 5.80 17.41 5.05
C ARG A 250 5.28 17.35 6.48
N GLY A 251 4.13 17.98 6.74
CA GLY A 251 3.50 17.95 8.06
C GLY A 251 3.15 16.53 8.50
N LEU A 252 2.70 15.68 7.59
CA LEU A 252 2.38 14.28 7.90
C LEU A 252 3.63 13.43 8.19
N ILE A 253 4.72 13.61 7.43
CA ILE A 253 6.01 12.97 7.73
C ILE A 253 6.51 13.39 9.12
N GLU A 254 6.40 14.68 9.46
CA GLU A 254 6.79 15.20 10.77
C GLU A 254 5.92 14.64 11.90
N ALA A 255 4.60 14.55 11.69
CA ALA A 255 3.68 13.94 12.65
C ALA A 255 4.05 12.47 12.93
N ILE A 256 4.22 11.66 11.87
CA ILE A 256 4.64 10.26 11.99
C ILE A 256 5.98 10.15 12.74
N ALA A 257 6.97 10.96 12.35
CA ALA A 257 8.30 10.95 12.96
C ALA A 257 8.28 11.26 14.46
N ARG A 258 7.34 12.10 14.90
CA ARG A 258 7.19 12.51 16.30
C ARG A 258 6.42 11.48 17.14
N THR A 259 5.43 10.80 16.57
CA THR A 259 4.45 10.02 17.36
C THR A 259 4.60 8.50 17.24
N HIS A 260 5.13 8.00 16.11
CA HIS A 260 5.12 6.56 15.79
C HIS A 260 6.50 6.02 15.40
N ILE A 261 7.56 6.71 15.82
CA ILE A 261 8.94 6.26 15.67
C ILE A 261 9.54 6.09 17.07
N ASN A 262 10.14 4.93 17.33
CA ASN A 262 10.79 4.66 18.62
C ASN A 262 12.17 5.35 18.73
N ALA A 263 12.84 5.19 19.89
CA ALA A 263 14.15 5.78 20.15
C ALA A 263 15.24 5.34 19.15
N ASP A 264 15.11 4.16 18.54
CA ASP A 264 16.04 3.64 17.53
C ASP A 264 15.74 4.19 16.12
N GLY A 265 14.69 4.99 15.96
CA GLY A 265 14.26 5.51 14.66
C GLY A 265 13.48 4.52 13.81
N VAL A 266 12.95 3.45 14.42
CA VAL A 266 12.15 2.40 13.78
C VAL A 266 10.66 2.70 13.93
N LEU A 267 9.86 2.37 12.92
CA LEU A 267 8.40 2.43 13.01
C LEU A 267 7.88 1.58 14.18
N ASP A 268 7.17 2.23 15.09
CA ASP A 268 6.53 1.63 16.26
C ASP A 268 5.01 1.84 16.17
N TRP A 269 4.44 1.29 15.08
CA TRP A 269 3.00 1.27 14.86
C TRP A 269 2.47 -0.15 15.07
N PRO A 270 1.48 -0.35 15.96
CA PRO A 270 0.89 -1.67 16.17
C PRO A 270 0.40 -2.27 14.85
N SER A 271 0.89 -3.46 14.53
CA SER A 271 0.42 -4.27 13.42
C SER A 271 -0.04 -5.62 13.97
N PHE A 272 -1.10 -6.12 13.37
CA PHE A 272 -1.76 -7.35 13.80
C PHE A 272 -1.93 -8.25 12.58
N GLY A 273 -2.29 -9.51 12.81
CA GLY A 273 -2.75 -10.39 11.74
C GLY A 273 -4.01 -9.86 11.05
N GLY A 274 -4.46 -10.58 10.02
CA GLY A 274 -5.57 -10.17 9.19
C GLY A 274 -5.22 -8.94 8.38
N ASP A 275 -6.18 -8.02 8.23
CA ASP A 275 -5.99 -6.84 7.39
C ASP A 275 -4.86 -5.92 7.88
N GLY A 276 -4.63 -5.87 9.19
CA GLY A 276 -3.60 -5.04 9.81
C GLY A 276 -2.16 -5.35 9.38
N GLY A 277 -1.92 -6.54 8.82
CA GLY A 277 -0.58 -6.95 8.38
C GLY A 277 -0.07 -6.16 7.17
N LEU A 278 -0.98 -5.61 6.36
CA LEU A 278 -0.63 -4.80 5.20
C LEU A 278 -0.37 -3.33 5.56
N PHE A 279 -0.85 -2.87 6.71
CA PHE A 279 -0.97 -1.43 6.95
C PHE A 279 0.38 -0.72 6.98
N ASN A 280 1.35 -1.29 7.73
CA ASN A 280 2.69 -0.74 7.82
C ASN A 280 3.44 -0.83 6.48
N GLY A 281 3.23 -1.90 5.69
CA GLY A 281 3.79 -2.02 4.35
C GLY A 281 3.35 -0.88 3.43
N ILE A 282 2.06 -0.56 3.43
CA ILE A 282 1.50 0.54 2.63
C ILE A 282 2.10 1.89 3.06
N LEU A 283 2.27 2.13 4.36
CA LEU A 283 2.96 3.32 4.84
C LEU A 283 4.39 3.40 4.30
N MET A 284 5.15 2.31 4.39
CA MET A 284 6.55 2.27 3.92
C MET A 284 6.68 2.50 2.42
N ARG A 285 5.75 1.98 1.61
CA ARG A 285 5.68 2.28 0.17
C ARG A 285 5.64 3.78 -0.10
N TYR A 286 4.76 4.50 0.60
CA TYR A 286 4.55 5.92 0.35
C TYR A 286 5.56 6.82 1.06
N LEU A 287 6.17 6.38 2.18
CA LEU A 287 7.37 7.04 2.71
C LEU A 287 8.55 6.92 1.75
N ALA A 288 8.75 5.76 1.11
CA ALA A 288 9.78 5.63 0.07
C ALA A 288 9.48 6.48 -1.18
N LEU A 289 8.21 6.62 -1.57
CA LEU A 289 7.83 7.59 -2.60
C LEU A 289 8.18 9.03 -2.18
N ALA A 290 7.83 9.43 -0.96
CA ALA A 290 8.16 10.76 -0.47
C ALA A 290 9.68 10.99 -0.38
N ALA A 291 10.44 10.01 0.11
CA ALA A 291 11.89 10.09 0.22
C ALA A 291 12.59 10.33 -1.14
N THR A 292 12.02 9.78 -2.23
CA THR A 292 12.64 9.78 -3.57
C THR A 292 12.01 10.76 -4.57
N SER A 293 10.83 11.30 -4.26
CA SER A 293 10.04 12.05 -5.26
C SER A 293 9.33 13.29 -4.72
N LEU A 294 9.28 13.51 -3.40
CA LEU A 294 8.69 14.74 -2.85
C LEU A 294 9.47 15.96 -3.38
N PRO A 295 8.83 16.93 -4.07
CA PRO A 295 9.50 18.15 -4.50
C PRO A 295 10.24 18.88 -3.37
N SER A 296 11.54 19.13 -3.54
CA SER A 296 12.42 19.67 -2.49
C SER A 296 13.18 20.92 -2.94
N SER A 297 12.48 22.02 -3.17
CA SER A 297 13.10 23.30 -3.57
C SER A 297 13.69 24.13 -2.41
N ARG A 298 13.59 23.63 -1.17
CA ARG A 298 14.03 24.32 0.06
C ARG A 298 14.57 23.32 1.08
N ARG A 299 15.43 23.79 1.99
CA ARG A 299 16.01 23.01 3.11
C ARG A 299 14.99 22.14 3.85
N ARG A 300 13.78 22.67 4.13
CA ARG A 300 12.72 21.92 4.81
C ARG A 300 12.11 20.77 3.98
N GLY A 301 12.19 20.84 2.64
CA GLY A 301 11.79 19.74 1.75
C GLY A 301 12.82 18.61 1.80
N GLU A 302 14.10 18.96 1.77
CA GLU A 302 15.19 17.99 1.93
C GLU A 302 15.17 17.33 3.32
N GLU A 303 14.84 18.08 4.38
CA GLU A 303 14.65 17.54 5.74
C GLU A 303 13.55 16.47 5.75
N ALA A 304 12.40 16.72 5.12
CA ALA A 304 11.31 15.75 5.07
C ALA A 304 11.66 14.50 4.24
N GLN A 305 12.33 14.65 3.10
CA GLN A 305 12.85 13.52 2.33
C GLN A 305 13.84 12.68 3.15
N ARG A 306 14.78 13.33 3.86
CA ARG A 306 15.74 12.65 4.75
C ARG A 306 15.04 11.90 5.88
N THR A 307 14.08 12.52 6.56
CA THR A 307 13.30 11.86 7.61
C THR A 307 12.56 10.63 7.09
N ALA A 308 11.85 10.76 5.95
CA ALA A 308 11.16 9.63 5.33
C ALA A 308 12.13 8.51 4.94
N ARG A 309 13.30 8.88 4.40
CA ARG A 309 14.38 7.96 4.04
C ARG A 309 14.89 7.18 5.25
N ASP A 310 15.22 7.88 6.33
CA ASP A 310 15.77 7.29 7.55
C ASP A 310 14.77 6.32 8.20
N ILE A 311 13.48 6.68 8.24
CA ILE A 311 12.42 5.81 8.75
C ILE A 311 12.38 4.51 7.95
N VAL A 312 12.37 4.57 6.61
CA VAL A 312 12.33 3.36 5.76
C VAL A 312 13.57 2.50 6.00
N LYS A 313 14.77 3.10 6.00
CA LYS A 313 16.04 2.38 6.17
C LYS A 313 16.11 1.65 7.52
N ARG A 314 15.88 2.37 8.62
CA ARG A 314 15.93 1.82 9.97
C ARG A 314 14.87 0.74 10.19
N THR A 315 13.67 0.98 9.67
CA THR A 315 12.57 0.01 9.78
C THR A 315 12.84 -1.26 8.97
N ALA A 316 13.38 -1.15 7.75
CA ALA A 316 13.77 -2.30 6.93
C ALA A 316 14.87 -3.12 7.60
N GLU A 317 15.86 -2.46 8.22
CA GLU A 317 16.91 -3.14 8.98
C GLU A 317 16.35 -3.90 10.18
N SER A 318 15.44 -3.27 10.93
CA SER A 318 14.77 -3.90 12.08
C SER A 318 13.93 -5.10 11.66
N ALA A 319 13.04 -4.93 10.68
CA ALA A 319 12.19 -6.02 10.18
C ALA A 319 13.03 -7.20 9.66
N TRP A 320 14.14 -6.93 8.96
CA TRP A 320 15.04 -7.98 8.50
C TRP A 320 15.79 -8.65 9.65
N ARG A 321 16.18 -7.90 10.69
CA ARG A 321 16.86 -8.45 11.87
C ARG A 321 15.97 -9.41 12.65
N TYR A 322 14.71 -9.03 12.85
CA TYR A 322 13.74 -9.78 13.66
C TYR A 322 12.94 -10.82 12.87
N ARG A 323 13.22 -10.99 11.58
CA ARG A 323 12.64 -12.08 10.78
C ARG A 323 13.06 -13.44 11.35
N LEU A 324 12.15 -14.40 11.27
CA LEU A 324 12.50 -15.81 11.44
C LEU A 324 12.98 -16.37 10.10
N GLU A 325 13.93 -17.30 10.12
CA GLU A 325 14.37 -18.01 8.93
C GLU A 325 13.84 -19.44 8.96
N VAL A 326 13.11 -19.83 7.91
CA VAL A 326 12.58 -21.20 7.74
C VAL A 326 12.97 -21.69 6.36
N ASP A 327 13.68 -22.81 6.29
CA ASP A 327 14.20 -23.38 5.03
C ASP A 327 15.01 -22.35 4.19
N GLY A 328 15.75 -21.46 4.85
CA GLY A 328 16.55 -20.41 4.21
C GLY A 328 15.77 -19.19 3.71
N LEU A 329 14.46 -19.13 3.94
CA LEU A 329 13.58 -18.05 3.50
C LEU A 329 12.97 -17.26 4.67
N PRO A 330 12.80 -15.94 4.55
CA PRO A 330 12.34 -15.08 5.64
C PRO A 330 10.86 -15.27 5.97
N VAL A 331 10.51 -15.25 7.25
CA VAL A 331 9.17 -15.04 7.80
C VAL A 331 9.22 -13.73 8.55
N PHE A 332 8.51 -12.72 8.08
CA PHE A 332 8.49 -11.40 8.71
C PHE A 332 7.55 -11.38 9.92
N PRO A 333 7.94 -10.69 11.01
CA PRO A 333 7.04 -10.45 12.13
C PRO A 333 5.94 -9.45 11.73
N ALA A 334 4.79 -9.52 12.39
CA ALA A 334 3.80 -8.45 12.28
C ALA A 334 4.34 -7.13 12.89
N GLU A 335 4.96 -7.22 14.08
CA GLU A 335 5.63 -6.10 14.73
C GLU A 335 7.13 -6.08 14.38
N TRP A 336 7.58 -5.08 13.63
CA TRP A 336 8.97 -5.03 13.13
C TRP A 336 10.05 -4.69 14.17
N THR A 337 9.69 -4.64 15.44
CA THR A 337 10.58 -4.46 16.60
C THR A 337 10.68 -5.72 17.47
N ARG A 338 10.04 -6.82 17.07
CA ARG A 338 9.98 -8.07 17.82
C ARG A 338 10.23 -9.28 16.93
N ASP A 339 10.82 -10.32 17.51
CA ASP A 339 11.09 -11.58 16.80
C ASP A 339 9.81 -12.18 16.20
N ALA A 340 9.89 -12.64 14.95
CA ALA A 340 8.80 -13.33 14.29
C ALA A 340 8.50 -14.67 14.96
N MET A 341 7.22 -14.95 15.15
CA MET A 341 6.78 -16.24 15.70
C MET A 341 6.71 -17.30 14.60
N MET A 342 7.10 -18.54 14.93
CA MET A 342 7.03 -19.67 14.01
C MET A 342 5.56 -19.93 13.62
N PRO A 343 5.20 -19.89 12.32
CA PRO A 343 3.84 -20.19 11.89
C PRO A 343 3.47 -21.66 12.16
N GLN A 344 2.48 -21.89 13.02
CA GLN A 344 1.95 -23.24 13.30
C GLN A 344 0.59 -23.46 12.61
N SER A 345 0.34 -24.66 12.11
CA SER A 345 -0.94 -24.98 11.45
C SER A 345 -2.09 -25.03 12.47
N GLY A 346 -3.11 -24.19 12.28
CA GLY A 346 -4.24 -24.02 13.19
C GLY A 346 -4.47 -22.56 13.53
N GLY A 347 -5.69 -22.20 13.97
CA GLY A 347 -6.07 -20.83 14.33
C GLY A 347 -6.89 -20.07 13.27
N LEU A 348 -7.62 -19.05 13.71
CA LEU A 348 -8.42 -18.16 12.86
C LEU A 348 -7.52 -17.11 12.19
N VAL A 349 -7.65 -16.98 10.87
CA VAL A 349 -7.15 -15.80 10.12
C VAL A 349 -8.19 -14.69 10.27
N GLY A 350 -7.76 -13.57 10.86
CA GLY A 350 -8.54 -12.37 11.09
C GLY A 350 -8.83 -11.58 9.80
N ALA A 351 -9.89 -10.79 9.81
CA ALA A 351 -10.27 -9.89 8.73
C ALA A 351 -11.18 -8.77 9.28
N THR A 352 -11.28 -7.64 8.59
CA THR A 352 -12.14 -6.53 9.01
C THR A 352 -13.60 -6.88 8.78
N ILE A 353 -14.42 -6.77 9.82
CA ILE A 353 -15.87 -6.90 9.76
C ILE A 353 -16.48 -5.60 10.26
N ALA A 354 -17.19 -4.88 9.37
CA ALA A 354 -17.92 -3.65 9.71
C ALA A 354 -17.07 -2.55 10.39
N GLY A 355 -15.79 -2.42 10.01
CA GLY A 355 -14.86 -1.41 10.55
C GLY A 355 -14.02 -1.90 11.73
N ALA A 356 -14.35 -3.04 12.34
CA ALA A 356 -13.53 -3.64 13.38
C ALA A 356 -12.46 -4.57 12.77
N VAL A 357 -11.18 -4.30 13.03
CA VAL A 357 -10.05 -5.15 12.62
C VAL A 357 -9.94 -6.33 13.58
N ALA A 358 -10.21 -7.55 13.11
CA ALA A 358 -9.96 -8.76 13.89
C ALA A 358 -8.53 -9.26 13.64
N SER A 359 -7.78 -9.56 14.70
CA SER A 359 -6.45 -10.15 14.63
C SER A 359 -6.50 -11.66 14.41
N SER A 360 -5.44 -12.22 13.84
CA SER A 360 -5.22 -13.66 13.76
C SER A 360 -4.54 -14.18 15.02
N ASP A 361 -4.71 -15.48 15.30
CA ASP A 361 -4.09 -16.14 16.46
C ASP A 361 -2.55 -16.15 16.36
N ILE A 362 -2.00 -16.26 15.13
CA ILE A 362 -0.58 -16.10 14.82
C ILE A 362 -0.49 -15.24 13.56
N ALA A 363 -0.14 -13.97 13.71
CA ALA A 363 -0.16 -12.98 12.64
C ALA A 363 0.81 -13.33 11.49
N GLU A 364 1.97 -13.89 11.81
CA GLU A 364 3.01 -14.28 10.85
C GLU A 364 2.53 -15.34 9.85
N ARG A 365 1.43 -16.04 10.14
CA ARG A 365 0.79 -16.95 9.18
C ARG A 365 0.21 -16.21 8.00
N ASP A 366 -0.21 -14.97 8.17
CA ASP A 366 -1.07 -14.30 7.20
C ASP A 366 -0.30 -13.76 6.01
N LEU A 367 -0.88 -13.93 4.83
CA LEU A 367 -0.37 -13.35 3.59
C LEU A 367 -0.18 -11.85 3.72
N SER A 368 -1.11 -11.15 4.37
CA SER A 368 -1.05 -9.69 4.57
C SER A 368 0.23 -9.25 5.28
N VAL A 369 0.63 -9.93 6.36
CA VAL A 369 1.87 -9.65 7.11
C VAL A 369 3.09 -9.88 6.23
N GLN A 370 3.13 -11.01 5.52
CA GLN A 370 4.26 -11.34 4.66
C GLN A 370 4.37 -10.39 3.44
N LEU A 371 3.24 -9.97 2.87
CA LEU A 371 3.21 -8.93 1.84
C LEU A 371 3.68 -7.58 2.38
N GLY A 372 3.33 -7.22 3.61
CA GLY A 372 3.80 -6.00 4.27
C GLY A 372 5.32 -6.00 4.43
N GLY A 373 5.90 -7.11 4.88
CA GLY A 373 7.36 -7.29 4.99
C GLY A 373 8.07 -7.23 3.64
N TRP A 374 7.54 -7.91 2.61
CA TRP A 374 8.10 -7.83 1.26
C TRP A 374 8.00 -6.41 0.66
N MET A 375 6.88 -5.72 0.87
CA MET A 375 6.68 -4.35 0.42
C MET A 375 7.72 -3.39 1.04
N LEU A 376 8.08 -3.58 2.31
CA LEU A 376 9.15 -2.84 2.97
C LEU A 376 10.53 -3.13 2.35
N MET A 377 10.83 -4.38 1.98
CA MET A 377 12.11 -4.71 1.31
C MET A 377 12.21 -4.02 -0.06
N GLU A 378 11.13 -3.98 -0.83
CA GLU A 378 11.09 -3.28 -2.12
C GLU A 378 11.18 -1.76 -1.94
N ALA A 379 10.52 -1.21 -0.91
CA ALA A 379 10.62 0.20 -0.55
C ALA A 379 12.06 0.59 -0.18
N MET A 380 12.78 -0.25 0.57
CA MET A 380 14.19 -0.07 0.90
C MET A 380 15.07 -0.12 -0.36
N CYS A 381 14.83 -1.05 -1.28
CA CYS A 381 15.58 -1.13 -2.54
C CYS A 381 15.42 0.15 -3.37
N ARG A 382 14.22 0.73 -3.40
CA ARG A 382 13.96 2.02 -4.08
C ARG A 382 14.75 3.16 -3.45
N VAL A 383 14.76 3.24 -2.12
CA VAL A 383 15.48 4.28 -1.37
C VAL A 383 17.00 4.19 -1.58
N VAL A 384 17.58 2.99 -1.48
CA VAL A 384 19.03 2.81 -1.66
C VAL A 384 19.47 3.11 -3.09
N ARG A 385 18.63 2.77 -4.09
CA ARG A 385 18.93 3.06 -5.49
C ARG A 385 18.98 4.56 -5.75
N ASP A 386 17.99 5.29 -5.25
CA ASP A 386 17.94 6.76 -5.32
C ASP A 386 19.21 7.39 -4.72
N GLU A 387 19.64 6.95 -3.53
CA GLU A 387 20.91 7.42 -2.93
C GLU A 387 22.14 7.15 -3.82
N SER A 388 22.21 5.95 -4.43
CA SER A 388 23.34 5.61 -5.30
C SER A 388 23.36 6.38 -6.61
N ASP A 389 22.22 6.85 -7.08
CA ASP A 389 22.09 7.66 -8.29
C ASP A 389 22.48 9.13 -8.03
N TYR A 390 22.46 9.61 -6.77
CA TYR A 390 22.98 10.93 -6.37
C TYR A 390 24.49 10.96 -6.09
N GLU A 391 25.09 9.81 -5.73
CA GLU A 391 26.52 9.70 -5.42
C GLU A 391 27.41 9.49 -6.66
N ASN A 392 26.81 9.12 -7.80
CA ASN A 392 27.47 9.00 -9.12
C ASN A 392 27.12 10.17 -10.03
#